data_AF-A0A4V6J213-F1
#
_entry.id   AF-A0A4V6J213-F1
#
_cell.length_a   1.000
_cell.length_b   1.000
_cell.length_c   1.000
_cell.angle_alpha   90.00
_cell.angle_beta   90.00
_cell.angle_gamma   90.00
#
_symmetry.space_group_name_H-M   'P 1'
#
loop_
_entity.id
_entity.type
_entity.pdbx_description
1 polymer ?
#
loop_
_entity_poly.entity_id
_entity_poly.type
_entity_poly.pdbx_seq_one_letter_code
_entity_poly.pdbx_strand_id
1 'polypeptide(L)'
;MVIGGDDVQNKKPHPEPLLRVAEKLGLAPAELLFVGDSRNDVMAAKAAGFGSVGLTYGYNYGEPIALSEPDYVFDQFNELYPLSGYRTVKLRN
;
A
#
# COMPACT_ATOMS: atom_id res chain seq x y z
N MET A 1 -13.26 7.79 -2.24
CA MET A 1 -13.12 8.03 -0.78
C MET A 1 -11.70 8.47 -0.49
N VAL A 2 -11.49 9.38 0.45
CA VAL A 2 -10.15 9.83 0.88
C VAL A 2 -10.11 9.82 2.41
N ILE A 3 -8.97 9.43 2.98
CA ILE A 3 -8.67 9.47 4.42
C ILE A 3 -7.32 10.18 4.55
N GLY A 4 -7.33 11.39 5.10
CA GLY A 4 -6.15 12.21 5.33
C GLY A 4 -5.61 12.08 6.75
N GLY A 5 -4.52 12.80 7.03
CA GLY A 5 -3.91 12.81 8.37
C GLY A 5 -4.79 13.41 9.47
N ASP A 6 -5.82 14.18 9.10
CA ASP A 6 -6.77 14.81 10.03
C ASP A 6 -8.01 13.93 10.29
N ASP A 7 -8.17 12.83 9.54
CA ASP A 7 -9.25 11.85 9.73
C ASP A 7 -8.96 10.85 10.88
N VAL A 8 -7.75 10.88 11.44
CA VAL A 8 -7.22 9.88 12.37
C VAL A 8 -6.48 10.52 13.53
N GLN A 9 -6.44 9.83 14.67
CA GLN A 9 -5.64 10.25 15.81
C GLN A 9 -4.17 9.88 15.61
N ASN A 10 -3.91 8.64 15.16
CA ASN A 10 -2.56 8.12 14.97
C ASN A 10 -2.25 7.93 13.48
N LYS A 11 -1.20 8.61 13.01
CA LYS A 11 -0.70 8.52 11.63
C LYS A 11 0.22 7.30 11.47
N LYS A 12 0.50 6.92 10.22
CA LYS A 12 1.52 5.89 9.91
C LYS A 12 2.83 6.19 10.66
N PRO A 13 3.51 5.19 11.22
CA PRO A 13 3.36 3.75 11.00
C PRO A 13 2.21 3.07 11.76
N HIS A 14 1.40 3.81 12.52
CA HIS A 14 0.23 3.23 13.18
C HIS A 14 -0.79 2.69 12.14
N PRO A 15 -1.47 1.54 12.39
CA PRO A 15 -2.39 0.93 11.43
C PRO A 15 -3.74 1.64 11.29
N GLU A 16 -4.09 2.54 12.22
CA GLU A 16 -5.39 3.23 12.27
C GLU A 16 -5.88 3.79 10.92
N PRO A 17 -5.07 4.48 10.10
CA PRO A 17 -5.54 4.99 8.80
C PRO A 17 -5.99 3.87 7.85
N LEU A 18 -5.29 2.74 7.86
CA LEU A 18 -5.60 1.59 7.01
C LEU A 18 -6.82 0.83 7.52
N LEU A 19 -6.90 0.60 8.84
CA LEU A 19 -8.06 -0.04 9.46
C LEU A 19 -9.34 0.78 9.22
N ARG A 20 -9.25 2.12 9.21
CA ARG A 20 -10.38 2.99 8.87
C ARG A 20 -10.76 2.91 7.38
N VAL A 21 -9.81 2.65 6.47
CA VAL A 21 -10.12 2.32 5.07
C VAL A 21 -10.92 1.01 5.02
N ALA A 22 -10.43 -0.06 5.67
CA ALA A 22 -11.07 -1.37 5.69
C ALA A 22 -12.51 -1.30 6.23
N GLU A 23 -12.70 -0.63 7.37
CA GLU A 23 -14.01 -0.41 7.97
C GLU A 23 -14.96 0.32 7.01
N LYS A 24 -14.52 1.41 6.39
CA LYS A 24 -15.36 2.19 5.46
C LYS A 24 -15.72 1.43 4.18
N LEU A 25 -14.86 0.50 3.74
CA LEU A 25 -15.13 -0.35 2.58
C LEU A 25 -15.94 -1.60 2.95
N GLY A 26 -16.04 -1.94 4.24
CA GLY A 26 -16.66 -3.19 4.69
C GLY A 26 -15.88 -4.44 4.26
N LEU A 27 -14.55 -4.34 4.12
CA LEU A 27 -13.66 -5.42 3.69
C LEU A 27 -12.74 -5.84 4.83
N ALA A 28 -12.36 -7.12 4.85
CA ALA A 28 -11.33 -7.60 5.77
C ALA A 28 -9.94 -7.09 5.33
N PRO A 29 -9.00 -6.86 6.28
CA PRO A 29 -7.63 -6.47 5.95
C PRO A 29 -6.94 -7.36 4.92
N ALA A 30 -7.18 -8.67 4.97
CA ALA A 30 -6.61 -9.64 4.04
C ALA A 30 -7.11 -9.52 2.59
N GLU A 31 -8.21 -8.77 2.37
CA GLU A 31 -8.75 -8.49 1.03
C GLU A 31 -8.15 -7.22 0.41
N LEU A 32 -7.29 -6.52 1.15
CA LEU A 32 -6.74 -5.22 0.76
C LEU A 32 -5.23 -5.28 0.56
N LEU A 33 -4.78 -4.59 -0.48
CA LEU A 33 -3.38 -4.37 -0.80
C LEU A 33 -3.03 -2.90 -0.53
N PHE A 34 -2.04 -2.67 0.33
CA PHE A 34 -1.45 -1.36 0.55
C PHE A 34 -0.30 -1.14 -0.44
N VAL A 35 -0.30 -0.01 -1.15
CA VAL A 35 0.79 0.39 -2.05
C VAL A 35 1.38 1.72 -1.57
N GLY A 36 2.68 1.73 -1.26
CA GLY A 36 3.38 2.92 -0.79
C GLY A 36 4.88 2.85 -1.02
N ASP A 37 5.58 3.89 -0.58
CA ASP A 37 6.99 4.12 -0.90
C ASP A 37 7.88 4.28 0.34
N SER A 38 7.31 4.28 1.55
CA SER A 38 8.08 4.51 2.77
C SER A 38 8.01 3.35 3.77
N ARG A 39 8.99 3.27 4.67
CA ARG A 39 8.99 2.32 5.80
C ARG A 39 7.74 2.44 6.66
N ASN A 40 7.21 3.66 6.81
CA ASN A 40 6.00 3.90 7.59
C ASN A 40 4.78 3.26 6.93
N ASP A 41 4.74 3.21 5.59
CA ASP A 41 3.69 2.53 4.84
C ASP A 41 3.72 1.02 5.07
N VAL A 42 4.89 0.41 4.92
CA VAL A 42 5.07 -1.03 5.08
C VAL A 42 4.77 -1.45 6.52
N MET A 43 5.24 -0.68 7.51
CA MET A 43 4.94 -0.95 8.92
C MET A 43 3.44 -0.82 9.22
N ALA A 44 2.76 0.19 8.68
CA ALA A 44 1.32 0.36 8.86
C ALA A 44 0.53 -0.78 8.22
N ALA A 45 0.92 -1.22 7.01
CA ALA A 45 0.30 -2.34 6.31
C ALA A 45 0.42 -3.65 7.10
N LYS A 46 1.64 -3.97 7.56
CA LYS A 46 1.91 -5.14 8.41
C LYS A 46 1.09 -5.10 9.70
N ALA A 47 1.08 -3.97 10.40
CA ALA A 47 0.34 -3.80 11.64
C ALA A 47 -1.18 -3.89 11.44
N ALA A 48 -1.68 -3.52 10.25
CA ALA A 48 -3.10 -3.63 9.90
C ALA A 48 -3.49 -5.02 9.37
N GLY A 49 -2.54 -5.89 9.04
CA GLY A 49 -2.79 -7.19 8.41
C GLY A 49 -3.11 -7.11 6.92
N PHE A 50 -2.65 -6.06 6.23
CA PHE A 50 -2.80 -5.86 4.79
C PHE A 50 -1.64 -6.52 4.05
N GLY A 51 -1.86 -6.95 2.81
CA GLY A 51 -0.74 -7.16 1.88
C GLY A 51 -0.07 -5.82 1.54
N SER A 52 1.19 -5.84 1.15
CA SER A 52 2.00 -4.63 0.96
C SER A 52 2.87 -4.67 -0.31
N VAL A 53 2.88 -3.54 -1.02
CA VAL A 53 3.81 -3.24 -2.12
C VAL A 53 4.64 -2.03 -1.73
N GLY A 54 5.95 -2.18 -1.76
CA GLY A 54 6.92 -1.09 -1.65
C GLY A 54 7.41 -0.63 -3.01
N LEU A 55 7.22 0.64 -3.35
CA LEU A 55 7.75 1.24 -4.56
C LEU A 55 9.20 1.71 -4.33
N THR A 56 10.10 1.44 -5.27
CA THR A 56 11.53 1.81 -5.13
C THR A 56 11.80 3.29 -5.36
N TYR A 57 10.80 4.05 -5.77
CA TYR A 57 10.82 5.50 -5.91
C TYR A 57 9.91 6.16 -4.87
N GLY A 58 10.22 7.41 -4.52
CA GLY A 58 9.46 8.19 -3.55
C GLY A 58 10.32 8.66 -2.37
N TYR A 59 9.70 8.85 -1.21
CA TYR A 59 10.31 9.41 -0.02
C TYR A 59 10.45 8.36 1.09
N ASN A 60 11.57 7.62 1.07
CA ASN A 60 11.91 6.65 2.11
C ASN A 60 13.18 7.02 2.89
N TYR A 61 13.38 8.29 3.20
CA TYR A 61 14.51 8.74 4.04
C TYR A 61 15.91 8.36 3.53
N GLY A 62 16.06 8.09 2.22
CA GLY A 62 17.32 7.65 1.62
C GLY A 62 17.63 6.16 1.78
N GLU A 63 16.71 5.36 2.32
CA GLU A 63 16.87 3.92 2.50
C GLU A 63 16.13 3.14 1.40
N PRO A 64 16.69 2.01 0.91
CA PRO A 64 15.95 1.11 0.02
C PRO A 64 14.68 0.58 0.70
N ILE A 65 13.53 0.67 0.02
CA ILE A 65 12.23 0.21 0.56
C ILE A 65 12.24 -1.29 0.92
N ALA A 66 13.05 -2.08 0.23
CA ALA A 66 13.23 -3.51 0.48
C ALA A 66 13.67 -3.83 1.92
N LEU A 67 14.37 -2.91 2.60
CA LEU A 67 14.77 -3.09 4.01
C LEU A 67 13.59 -3.08 4.97
N SER A 68 12.43 -2.56 4.55
CA SER A 68 11.18 -2.62 5.34
C SER A 68 10.41 -3.93 5.14
N GLU A 69 10.90 -4.80 4.24
CA GLU A 69 10.37 -6.13 3.91
C GLU A 69 8.86 -6.11 3.52
N PRO A 70 8.44 -5.34 2.49
CA PRO A 70 7.09 -5.49 1.95
C PRO A 70 6.91 -6.85 1.25
N ASP A 71 5.67 -7.27 1.00
CA ASP A 71 5.39 -8.53 0.31
C ASP A 71 5.87 -8.51 -1.15
N TYR A 72 5.83 -7.33 -1.77
CA TYR A 72 6.37 -7.08 -3.12
C TYR A 72 7.17 -5.77 -3.15
N VAL A 73 8.20 -5.73 -3.99
CA VAL A 73 8.97 -4.52 -4.31
C VAL A 73 8.87 -4.28 -5.81
N PHE A 74 8.40 -3.10 -6.21
CA PHE A 74 8.22 -2.73 -7.62
C PHE A 74 8.95 -1.43 -7.97
N ASP A 75 9.53 -1.39 -9.17
CA ASP A 75 10.18 -0.22 -9.75
C ASP A 75 9.21 0.69 -10.50
N GLN A 76 8.10 0.13 -10.97
CA GLN A 76 7.08 0.82 -11.73
C GLN A 76 5.67 0.46 -11.25
N PHE A 77 4.79 1.45 -11.22
CA PHE A 77 3.39 1.25 -10.80
C PHE A 77 2.62 0.26 -11.69
N ASN A 78 2.98 0.12 -12.97
CA ASN A 78 2.35 -0.80 -13.92
C ASN A 78 2.63 -2.29 -13.58
N GLU A 79 3.58 -2.58 -12.69
CA GLU A 79 3.84 -3.92 -12.18
C GLU A 79 2.72 -4.42 -11.24
N LEU A 80 1.75 -3.57 -10.90
CA LEU A 80 0.51 -3.99 -10.23
C LEU A 80 -0.43 -4.77 -11.16
N TYR A 81 -0.34 -4.61 -12.50
CA TYR A 81 -1.29 -5.25 -13.41
C TYR A 81 -1.37 -6.78 -13.27
N PRO A 82 -0.25 -7.53 -13.17
CA PRO A 82 -0.28 -8.97 -13.00
C PRO A 82 -0.90 -9.43 -11.67
N LEU A 83 -0.91 -8.58 -10.63
CA LEU A 83 -1.51 -8.93 -9.32
C LEU A 83 -3.04 -8.96 -9.37
N SER A 84 -3.63 -8.21 -10.30
CA SER A 84 -5.06 -8.24 -10.59
C SER A 84 -5.31 -9.22 -11.72
N GLY A 85 -6.06 -10.29 -11.52
CA GLY A 85 -6.30 -11.35 -12.53
C GLY A 85 -7.09 -10.93 -13.78
N TYR A 86 -6.87 -9.76 -14.37
CA TYR A 86 -7.57 -9.26 -15.56
C TYR A 86 -6.65 -9.05 -16.77
N ARG A 87 -7.10 -9.63 -17.90
CA ARG A 87 -6.53 -9.49 -19.24
C ARG A 87 -6.42 -8.01 -19.62
N THR A 88 -5.21 -7.56 -19.93
CA THR A 88 -4.95 -6.25 -20.53
C THR A 88 -5.77 -6.10 -21.83
N VAL A 89 -6.75 -5.19 -21.82
CA VAL A 89 -7.35 -4.72 -23.09
C VAL A 89 -6.29 -3.82 -23.72
N LYS A 90 -5.70 -4.27 -24.83
CA LYS A 90 -4.76 -3.46 -25.63
C LYS A 90 -5.42 -2.11 -25.94
N LEU A 91 -4.84 -1.02 -25.46
CA LEU A 91 -5.08 0.30 -26.03
C LEU A 91 -4.56 0.24 -27.47
N ARG A 92 -5.47 0.39 -28.44
CA ARG A 92 -5.10 0.58 -29.84
C ARG A 92 -4.47 1.97 -29.96
N ASN A 93 -3.31 2.02 -30.61
CA ASN A 93 -2.62 3.23 -31.02
C ASN A 93 -3.53 4.22 -31.74
#